data_AF-A0A5C6F4C6-F1
#
_entry.id   AF-A0A5C6F4C6-F1
#
_cell.length_a   1.000
_cell.length_b   1.000
_cell.length_c   1.000
_cell.angle_alpha   90.00
_cell.angle_beta   90.00
_cell.angle_gamma   90.00
#
_symmetry.space_group_name_H-M   'P 1'
#
loop_
_entity.id
_entity.type
_entity.pdbx_description
1 polymer ?
#
loop_
_entity_poly.entity_id
_entity_poly.type
_entity_poly.pdbx_seq_one_letter_code
_entity_poly.pdbx_strand_id
1 'polypeptide(L)'
;MIVKGLGFCVVLLGLAMLIFAGMAYFELHAAATSETPPSADSMPLTKIVGPEFFAPGNAAAKPAELARKTFNRIYTIAGGGIVAAILGVLILAVPKSTARRDEVDPRIIG
;
A
#
# COMPACT_ATOMS: atom_id res chain seq x y z
N MET A 1 -1.69 -23.32 -9.64
CA MET A 1 -1.99 -22.09 -10.42
C MET A 1 -2.59 -21.01 -9.53
N ILE A 2 -3.54 -21.36 -8.66
CA ILE A 2 -4.21 -20.46 -7.72
C ILE A 2 -3.22 -19.61 -6.88
N VAL A 3 -2.17 -20.21 -6.32
CA VAL A 3 -1.16 -19.49 -5.52
C VAL A 3 -0.42 -18.39 -6.31
N LYS A 4 -0.12 -18.63 -7.59
CA LYS A 4 0.50 -17.61 -8.45
C LYS A 4 -0.47 -16.49 -8.81
N GLY A 5 -1.75 -16.82 -9.02
CA GLY A 5 -2.79 -15.81 -9.20
C GLY A 5 -2.94 -14.91 -7.97
N LEU A 6 -2.92 -15.51 -6.77
CA LEU A 6 -2.93 -14.77 -5.51
C LEU A 6 -1.73 -13.82 -5.40
N GLY A 7 -0.53 -14.31 -5.71
CA GLY A 7 0.69 -13.48 -5.70
C GLY A 7 0.57 -12.27 -6.61
N PHE A 8 0.04 -12.43 -7.82
CA PHE A 8 -0.21 -11.32 -8.75
C PHE A 8 -1.21 -10.30 -8.19
N CYS A 9 -2.33 -10.75 -7.62
CA CYS A 9 -3.31 -9.86 -6.98
C CYS A 9 -2.70 -9.07 -5.82
N VAL A 10 -1.83 -9.70 -5.02
CA VAL A 10 -1.15 -9.06 -3.88
C VAL A 10 -0.14 -8.01 -4.37
N VAL A 11 0.59 -8.25 -5.46
CA VAL A 11 1.46 -7.24 -6.08
C VAL A 11 0.64 -6.03 -6.55
N LEU A 12 -0.48 -6.27 -7.25
CA LEU A 12 -1.34 -5.19 -7.73
C LEU A 12 -1.94 -4.37 -6.58
N LEU A 13 -2.35 -5.04 -5.49
CA LEU A 13 -2.84 -4.37 -4.29
C LEU A 13 -1.75 -3.46 -3.69
N GLY A 14 -0.52 -3.98 -3.55
CA GLY A 14 0.61 -3.20 -3.04
C GLY A 14 0.91 -1.98 -3.90
N LEU A 15 0.85 -2.12 -5.23
CA LEU A 15 1.03 -1.01 -6.17
C LEU A 15 -0.10 0.02 -6.08
N ALA A 16 -1.35 -0.42 -5.96
CA ALA A 16 -2.49 0.48 -5.80
C ALA A 16 -2.39 1.29 -4.50
N MET A 17 -1.96 0.65 -3.40
CA MET A 17 -1.70 1.34 -2.13
C MET A 17 -0.59 2.39 -2.24
N LEU A 18 0.48 2.09 -2.99
CA LEU A 18 1.56 3.04 -3.26
C LEU A 18 1.09 4.25 -4.07
N ILE A 19 0.30 4.02 -5.12
CA ILE A 19 -0.29 5.10 -5.93
C ILE A 19 -1.20 5.97 -5.06
N PHE A 20 -2.07 5.36 -4.27
CA PHE A 20 -2.97 6.07 -3.36
C PHE A 20 -2.20 6.92 -2.34
N ALA A 21 -1.17 6.36 -1.71
CA ALA A 21 -0.31 7.09 -0.78
C ALA A 21 0.42 8.25 -1.46
N GLY A 22 0.93 8.04 -2.67
CA GLY A 22 1.57 9.09 -3.48
C GLY A 22 0.62 10.23 -3.80
N MET A 23 -0.59 9.94 -4.27
CA MET A 23 -1.59 10.98 -4.56
C MET A 23 -2.03 11.75 -3.31
N ALA A 24 -2.25 11.05 -2.18
CA ALA A 24 -2.55 11.70 -0.90
C ALA A 24 -1.40 12.60 -0.41
N TYR A 25 -0.15 12.20 -0.64
CA TYR A 25 1.01 13.04 -0.36
C TYR A 25 1.05 14.29 -1.24
N PHE A 26 0.78 14.15 -2.54
CA PHE A 26 0.72 15.28 -3.46
C PHE A 26 -0.38 16.29 -3.08
N GLU A 27 -1.57 15.82 -2.70
CA GLU A 27 -2.61 16.71 -2.17
C GLU A 27 -2.12 17.47 -0.94
N LEU A 28 -1.54 16.77 0.05
CA LEU A 28 -1.06 17.39 1.28
C LEU A 28 0.07 18.40 1.02
N HIS A 29 0.95 18.11 0.08
CA HIS A 29 2.02 19.02 -0.33
C HIS A 29 1.47 20.26 -1.04
N ALA A 30 0.51 20.08 -1.96
CA ALA A 30 -0.14 21.20 -2.66
C ALA A 30 -0.88 22.13 -1.69
N ALA A 31 -1.53 21.57 -0.68
CA ALA A 31 -2.18 22.32 0.38
C ALA A 31 -1.21 23.11 1.26
N ALA A 32 0.00 22.59 1.50
CA ALA A 32 1.04 23.31 2.25
C ALA A 32 1.60 24.51 1.48
N THR A 33 1.51 24.51 0.14
CA THR A 33 1.99 25.58 -0.74
C THR A 33 0.89 26.52 -1.24
N SER A 34 -0.37 26.25 -0.92
CA SER A 34 -1.52 27.04 -1.40
C SER A 34 -1.70 28.33 -0.59
N GLU A 35 -1.97 29.43 -1.30
CA GLU A 35 -2.36 30.71 -0.68
C GLU A 35 -3.77 30.66 -0.10
N THR A 36 -4.60 29.74 -0.58
CA THR A 36 -5.98 29.54 -0.09
C THR A 36 -6.04 28.39 0.93
N PRO A 37 -6.88 28.51 1.98
CA PRO A 37 -7.02 27.47 2.98
C PRO A 37 -7.53 26.16 2.34
N PRO A 38 -6.87 25.02 2.58
CA PRO A 38 -7.32 23.74 2.08
C PRO A 38 -8.69 23.36 2.66
N SER A 39 -9.58 22.90 1.78
CA SER A 39 -10.93 22.41 2.13
C SER A 39 -11.06 20.90 1.89
N ALA A 40 -12.03 20.27 2.55
CA ALA A 40 -12.31 18.84 2.41
C ALA A 40 -12.72 18.47 0.98
N ASP A 41 -13.32 19.42 0.25
CA ASP A 41 -13.78 19.23 -1.14
C ASP A 41 -12.62 19.37 -2.14
N SER A 42 -11.60 20.17 -1.80
CA SER A 42 -10.36 20.29 -2.59
C SER A 42 -9.34 19.19 -2.31
N MET A 43 -9.52 18.40 -1.25
CA MET A 43 -8.57 17.36 -0.83
C MET A 43 -9.28 16.03 -0.47
N PRO A 44 -9.91 15.37 -1.46
CA PRO A 44 -10.73 14.19 -1.24
C PRO A 44 -9.94 12.99 -0.68
N LEU A 45 -8.67 12.80 -1.08
CA LEU A 45 -7.86 11.69 -0.55
C LEU A 45 -7.41 11.97 0.88
N THR A 46 -7.04 13.22 1.14
CA THR A 46 -6.66 13.66 2.49
C THR A 46 -7.83 13.56 3.46
N LYS A 47 -9.06 13.79 3.00
CA LYS A 47 -10.29 13.52 3.78
C LYS A 47 -10.43 12.05 4.18
N ILE A 48 -10.02 11.11 3.33
CA ILE A 48 -10.06 9.68 3.62
C ILE A 48 -8.94 9.29 4.60
N VAL A 49 -7.72 9.80 4.36
CA VAL A 49 -6.53 9.41 5.13
C VAL A 49 -6.46 10.13 6.48
N GLY A 50 -6.96 11.37 6.56
CA GLY A 50 -6.90 12.23 7.73
C GLY A 50 -8.18 13.05 7.90
N PRO A 51 -9.36 12.43 8.16
CA PRO A 51 -10.62 13.14 8.32
C PRO A 51 -10.58 14.17 9.46
N GLU A 52 -9.73 13.96 10.48
CA GLU A 52 -9.48 14.92 11.54
C GLU A 52 -8.96 16.28 11.06
N PHE A 53 -8.35 16.35 9.87
CA PHE A 53 -7.86 17.60 9.28
C PHE A 53 -9.00 18.57 8.98
N PHE A 54 -10.22 18.05 8.78
CA PHE A 54 -11.41 18.83 8.42
C PHE A 54 -12.52 18.75 9.47
N ALA A 55 -12.26 18.18 10.64
CA ALA A 55 -13.27 18.03 11.69
C ALA A 55 -13.55 19.38 12.39
N PRO A 56 -14.83 19.75 12.59
CA PRO A 56 -15.18 20.95 13.33
C PRO A 56 -14.68 20.85 14.77
N GLY A 57 -13.81 21.79 15.18
CA GLY A 57 -13.16 21.80 16.49
C GLY A 57 -11.63 21.62 16.46
N ASN A 58 -11.08 21.08 15.37
CA ASN A 58 -9.63 20.95 15.19
C ASN A 58 -8.95 22.22 14.64
N ALA A 59 -9.72 23.30 14.42
CA ALA A 59 -9.19 24.61 14.07
C ALA A 59 -8.22 25.17 15.15
N ALA A 60 -8.32 24.66 16.40
CA ALA A 60 -7.41 25.00 17.50
C ALA A 60 -6.15 24.11 17.56
N ALA A 61 -6.12 22.97 16.88
CA ALA A 61 -4.93 22.13 16.78
C ALA A 61 -3.94 22.75 15.80
N LYS A 62 -2.65 22.78 16.17
CA LYS A 62 -1.63 23.39 15.32
C LYS A 62 -1.61 22.69 13.95
N PRO A 63 -1.63 23.43 12.82
CA PRO A 63 -1.63 22.85 11.47
C PRO A 63 -0.53 21.79 11.26
N ALA A 64 0.63 21.99 11.91
CA ALA A 64 1.77 21.08 11.88
C ALA A 64 1.49 19.71 12.53
N GLU A 65 0.71 19.63 13.61
CA GLU A 65 0.41 18.36 14.28
C GLU A 65 -0.57 17.52 13.46
N LEU A 66 -1.57 18.16 12.86
CA LEU A 66 -2.52 17.51 11.96
C LEU A 66 -1.83 17.03 10.68
N ALA A 67 -0.97 17.85 10.08
CA ALA A 67 -0.19 17.46 8.90
C ALA A 67 0.74 16.28 9.21
N ARG A 68 1.40 16.27 10.38
CA ARG A 68 2.25 15.16 10.81
C ARG A 68 1.47 13.86 10.99
N LYS A 69 0.26 13.94 11.55
CA LYS A 69 -0.60 12.76 11.75
C LYS A 69 -1.07 12.17 10.41
N THR A 70 -1.51 13.03 9.49
CA THR A 70 -1.87 12.62 8.12
C THR A 70 -0.67 12.03 7.38
N PHE A 71 0.50 12.66 7.46
CA PHE A 71 1.72 12.15 6.85
C PHE A 71 2.13 10.78 7.39
N ASN A 72 2.05 10.56 8.71
CA ASN A 72 2.32 9.25 9.33
C ASN A 72 1.40 8.15 8.79
N ARG A 73 0.12 8.47 8.53
CA ARG A 73 -0.82 7.51 7.93
C ARG A 73 -0.47 7.21 6.48
N ILE A 74 -0.17 8.24 5.68
CA ILE A 74 0.31 8.07 4.30
C ILE A 74 1.56 7.17 4.29
N TYR A 75 2.51 7.43 5.19
CA TYR A 75 3.74 6.63 5.32
C TYR A 75 3.44 5.17 5.68
N THR A 76 2.50 4.93 6.59
CA THR A 76 2.10 3.57 6.98
C THR A 76 1.42 2.82 5.84
N ILE A 77 0.56 3.50 5.07
CA ILE A 77 -0.09 2.94 3.87
C ILE A 77 0.95 2.60 2.81
N ALA A 78 1.90 3.51 2.55
CA ALA A 78 2.99 3.28 1.61
C ALA A 78 3.87 2.10 2.04
N GLY A 79 4.27 2.05 3.32
CA GLY A 79 5.04 0.94 3.88
C GLY A 79 4.31 -0.39 3.75
N GLY A 80 3.02 -0.44 4.09
CA GLY A 80 2.18 -1.61 3.90
C GLY A 80 2.08 -2.05 2.43
N GLY A 81 1.96 -1.09 1.51
CA GLY A 81 1.95 -1.34 0.07
C GLY A 81 3.26 -1.96 -0.44
N ILE A 82 4.41 -1.46 0.03
CA ILE A 82 5.73 -2.03 -0.31
C ILE A 82 5.85 -3.46 0.21
N VAL A 83 5.50 -3.69 1.48
CA VAL A 83 5.55 -5.04 2.08
C VAL A 83 4.65 -6.01 1.31
N ALA A 84 3.43 -5.58 0.96
CA ALA A 84 2.51 -6.37 0.14
C ALA A 84 3.11 -6.67 -1.24
N ALA A 85 3.67 -5.69 -1.93
CA ALA A 85 4.30 -5.88 -3.23
C ALA A 85 5.46 -6.90 -3.16
N ILE A 86 6.34 -6.79 -2.15
CA ILE A 86 7.44 -7.72 -1.93
C ILE A 86 6.90 -9.14 -1.68
N LEU A 87 5.91 -9.29 -0.79
CA LEU A 87 5.30 -10.60 -0.51
C LEU A 87 4.66 -11.22 -1.75
N GLY A 88 3.96 -10.43 -2.57
CA GLY A 88 3.37 -10.89 -3.82
C GLY A 88 4.43 -11.40 -4.81
N VAL A 89 5.56 -10.69 -4.94
CA VAL A 89 6.69 -11.13 -5.77
C VAL A 89 7.31 -12.43 -5.23
N LEU A 90 7.49 -12.53 -3.91
CA LEU A 90 8.02 -13.76 -3.29
C LEU A 90 7.12 -14.97 -3.58
N ILE A 91 5.79 -14.81 -3.48
CA ILE A 91 4.82 -15.86 -3.79
C ILE A 91 4.91 -16.29 -5.27
N LEU A 92 5.09 -15.32 -6.19
CA LEU A 92 5.26 -15.60 -7.61
C LEU A 92 6.56 -16.33 -7.93
N ALA A 93 7.62 -16.00 -7.19
CA ALA A 93 8.97 -16.54 -7.34
C ALA A 93 9.12 -17.96 -6.78
N VAL A 94 8.19 -18.46 -5.95
CA VAL A 94 8.24 -19.83 -5.44
C VAL A 94 8.21 -20.82 -6.61
N PRO A 95 9.27 -21.63 -6.80
CA PRO A 95 9.27 -22.66 -7.83
C PRO A 95 8.18 -23.68 -7.51
N LYS A 96 7.43 -24.13 -8.52
CA LYS A 96 6.59 -25.32 -8.36
C LYS A 96 7.56 -26.45 -8.03
N SER A 97 7.52 -27.00 -6.82
CA SER A 97 8.13 -28.30 -6.58
C SER A 97 7.34 -29.29 -7.42
N THR A 98 7.79 -29.52 -8.65
CA THR A 98 7.49 -30.76 -9.36
C THR A 98 8.10 -31.80 -8.46
N ALA A 99 7.26 -32.49 -7.67
CA ALA A 99 7.67 -33.68 -6.96
C ALA A 99 8.21 -34.63 -8.04
N ARG A 100 9.53 -34.61 -8.20
CA ARG A 100 10.28 -35.67 -8.86
C ARG A 100 10.11 -36.84 -7.89
N ARG A 101 8.98 -37.53 -8.00
CA ARG A 101 8.89 -38.90 -7.53
C ARG A 101 9.95 -39.59 -8.35
N ASP A 102 11.05 -39.88 -7.70
CA ASP A 102 12.05 -40.80 -8.17
C ASP A 102 11.28 -42.03 -8.64
N GLU A 103 11.19 -42.15 -9.96
CA GLU A 103 10.83 -43.37 -10.64
C GLU A 103 11.96 -44.32 -10.28
N VAL A 104 11.77 -45.06 -9.18
CA VAL A 104 12.61 -46.19 -8.82
C VAL A 104 12.51 -47.13 -10.01
N ASP A 105 13.56 -47.13 -10.83
CA ASP A 105 13.68 -48.02 -11.98
C ASP A 105 13.50 -49.46 -11.49
N PRO A 106 12.42 -50.16 -11.91
CA PRO A 106 12.18 -51.53 -11.48
C PRO A 106 13.26 -52.51 -11.98
N ARG A 107 14.19 -52.08 -12.84
CA ARG A 107 15.31 -52.90 -13.34
C ARG A 107 16.47 -53.05 -12.36
N ILE A 108 16.47 -52.35 -11.22
CA ILE A 108 17.53 -52.48 -10.20
C ILE A 108 17.18 -53.55 -9.15
N ILE A 109 15.96 -54.10 -9.17
CA ILE A 109 15.52 -55.16 -8.25
C ILE A 109 14.91 -56.31 -9.06
N GLY A 110 15.75 -57.12 -9.74
CA GLY A 110 15.30 -58.35 -10.40
C GLY A 110 16.14 -58.76 -11.60
#